data_AF-M1CAR0-F1
#
_entry.id   AF-M1CAR0-F1
#
_cell.length_a   1.000
_cell.length_b   1.000
_cell.length_c   1.000
_cell.angle_alpha   90.00
_cell.angle_beta   90.00
_cell.angle_gamma   90.00
#
_symmetry.space_group_name_H-M   'P 1'
#
loop_
_entity.id
_entity.type
_entity.pdbx_description
1 polymer ?
#
loop_
_entity_poly.entity_id
_entity_poly.type
_entity_poly.pdbx_seq_one_letter_code
_entity_poly.pdbx_strand_id
1 'polypeptide(L)'
;MADFMTSTHKTKWIYTPQDIKHKYKVANQRAKQALEMFGTTRMEVDIDGTFSYAESQNDAKDNAEKRPKPLKVEEEQLLRAFYEFKIQDVCDAFKFPRKIQATALIYFKRFYLLWSVMEHHPKDIMLTCIYAACKAEENHVSAEELGKGIGQDHHVILNNEMLVFQSLGFDLIAYAPYRALEGFISDLEEFCGAQDDDQLVALKGALDTARIEADKIMRSDGPLLFPPGQLALAALHRANAAHGIFDFERSQSLSHLDRSTIIR
;
A
#
# COMPACT_ATOMS: atom_id res chain seq x y z
N MET A 1 2.59 -21.74 -8.67
CA MET A 1 2.94 -20.31 -8.54
C MET A 1 1.64 -19.53 -8.58
N ALA A 2 1.33 -18.72 -7.57
CA ALA A 2 0.01 -18.11 -7.44
C ALA A 2 -0.19 -16.98 -8.47
N ASP A 3 -1.10 -17.18 -9.42
CA ASP A 3 -1.46 -16.22 -10.45
C ASP A 3 -2.29 -15.07 -9.84
N PHE A 4 -1.98 -13.82 -10.21
CA PHE A 4 -2.76 -12.66 -9.82
C PHE A 4 -4.22 -12.79 -10.30
N MET A 5 -4.46 -13.39 -11.46
CA MET A 5 -5.79 -13.45 -12.07
C MET A 5 -6.79 -14.29 -11.27
N THR A 6 -6.31 -15.27 -10.51
CA THR A 6 -7.11 -16.13 -9.62
C THR A 6 -6.94 -15.78 -8.15
N SER A 7 -6.22 -14.69 -7.83
CA SER A 7 -5.87 -14.32 -6.46
C SER A 7 -7.00 -13.59 -5.73
N THR A 8 -7.02 -13.71 -4.40
CA THR A 8 -7.93 -12.91 -3.56
C THR A 8 -7.62 -11.41 -3.64
N HIS A 9 -6.37 -11.04 -3.96
CA HIS A 9 -6.00 -9.65 -4.23
C HIS A 9 -6.88 -9.05 -5.32
N LYS A 10 -6.94 -9.69 -6.49
CA LYS A 10 -7.76 -9.19 -7.61
C LYS A 10 -9.24 -9.11 -7.25
N THR A 11 -9.77 -10.16 -6.61
CA THR A 11 -11.22 -10.26 -6.35
C THR A 11 -11.70 -9.31 -5.26
N LYS A 12 -10.91 -9.09 -4.20
CA LYS A 12 -11.36 -8.35 -3.01
C LYS A 12 -10.75 -6.97 -2.85
N TRP A 13 -9.62 -6.69 -3.50
CA TRP A 13 -8.78 -5.53 -3.17
C TRP A 13 -8.51 -4.58 -4.35
N ILE A 14 -9.16 -4.80 -5.49
CA ILE A 14 -9.17 -3.88 -6.62
C ILE A 14 -10.53 -3.19 -6.69
N TYR A 15 -10.52 -1.87 -6.70
CA TYR A 15 -11.70 -1.01 -6.55
C TYR A 15 -11.79 0.03 -7.66
N THR A 16 -12.97 0.63 -7.81
CA THR A 16 -13.09 1.86 -8.62
C THR A 16 -12.71 3.09 -7.79
N PRO A 17 -12.33 4.21 -8.43
CA PRO A 17 -12.05 5.46 -7.71
C PRO A 17 -13.25 5.97 -6.88
N GLN A 18 -14.48 5.66 -7.30
CA GLN A 18 -15.70 6.05 -6.58
C GLN A 18 -15.87 5.19 -5.31
N ASP A 19 -15.60 3.89 -5.40
CA ASP A 19 -15.68 2.97 -4.25
C ASP A 19 -14.69 3.33 -3.16
N ILE A 20 -13.45 3.69 -3.53
CA ILE A 20 -12.41 4.12 -2.58
C ILE A 20 -12.87 5.37 -1.82
N LYS A 21 -13.34 6.40 -2.54
CA LYS A 21 -13.86 7.64 -1.93
C LYS A 21 -15.05 7.35 -1.01
N HIS A 22 -15.95 6.47 -1.45
CA HIS A 22 -17.10 6.06 -0.67
C HIS A 22 -16.68 5.35 0.63
N LYS A 23 -15.76 4.39 0.57
CA LYS A 23 -15.21 3.67 1.73
C LYS A 23 -14.59 4.62 2.76
N TYR A 24 -13.74 5.55 2.33
CA TYR A 24 -13.16 6.54 3.24
C TYR A 24 -14.23 7.43 3.90
N LYS A 25 -15.27 7.80 3.15
CA LYS A 25 -16.38 8.59 3.70
C LYS A 25 -17.17 7.79 4.74
N VAL A 26 -17.45 6.52 4.48
CA VAL A 26 -18.15 5.63 5.41
C VAL A 26 -17.33 5.43 6.69
N ALA A 27 -16.04 5.14 6.59
CA ALA A 27 -15.16 4.98 7.76
C ALA A 27 -15.09 6.26 8.60
N ASN A 28 -14.91 7.43 7.97
CA ASN A 28 -14.90 8.71 8.66
C ASN A 28 -16.26 9.03 9.33
N GLN A 29 -17.38 8.70 8.67
CA GLN A 29 -18.71 8.90 9.25
C GLN A 29 -18.95 7.98 10.45
N ARG A 30 -18.57 6.71 10.37
CA ARG A 30 -18.64 5.78 11.50
C ARG A 30 -17.86 6.31 12.70
N ALA A 31 -16.62 6.74 12.48
CA ALA A 31 -15.77 7.27 13.54
C ALA A 31 -16.35 8.56 14.16
N LYS A 32 -16.97 9.44 13.35
CA LYS A 32 -17.70 10.62 13.86
C LYS A 32 -18.88 10.25 14.73
N GLN A 33 -19.69 9.29 14.30
CA GLN A 33 -20.82 8.79 15.07
C GLN A 33 -20.35 8.15 16.39
N ALA A 34 -19.27 7.38 16.36
CA ALA A 34 -18.68 6.82 17.57
C ALA A 34 -18.20 7.91 18.54
N LEU A 35 -17.54 8.95 18.04
CA LEU A 35 -17.14 10.11 18.86
C LEU A 35 -18.34 10.82 19.50
N GLU A 36 -19.44 10.95 18.76
CA GLU A 36 -20.68 11.57 19.26
C GLU A 36 -21.37 10.71 20.32
N MET A 37 -21.40 9.39 20.14
CA MET A 37 -22.10 8.45 21.03
C MET A 37 -21.28 8.09 22.29
N PHE A 38 -20.00 7.78 22.14
CA PHE A 38 -19.15 7.24 23.20
C PHE A 38 -18.14 8.25 23.76
N GLY A 39 -17.99 9.42 23.13
CA GLY A 39 -17.00 10.42 23.52
C GLY A 39 -15.55 10.07 23.17
N THR A 40 -15.31 8.88 22.61
CA THR A 40 -14.01 8.41 22.12
C THR A 40 -14.18 7.68 20.80
N THR A 41 -13.15 7.72 19.97
CA THR A 41 -13.04 6.92 18.74
C THR A 41 -12.16 5.70 18.92
N ARG A 42 -11.45 5.58 20.04
CA ARG A 42 -10.51 4.49 20.27
C ARG A 42 -11.29 3.19 20.47
N MET A 43 -10.99 2.23 19.60
CA MET A 43 -11.49 0.87 19.75
C MET A 43 -10.44 -0.03 20.38
N GLU A 44 -10.91 -0.95 21.19
CA GLU A 44 -10.14 -2.04 21.76
C GLU A 44 -10.55 -3.36 21.11
N VAL A 45 -9.62 -4.31 21.14
CA VAL A 45 -9.85 -5.67 20.66
C VAL A 45 -9.97 -6.54 21.89
N ASP A 46 -11.15 -7.12 22.09
CA ASP A 46 -11.38 -8.04 23.18
C ASP A 46 -10.61 -9.35 22.95
N ILE A 47 -10.46 -10.17 23.98
CA ILE A 47 -9.76 -11.47 23.93
C ILE A 47 -10.41 -12.40 22.88
N ASP A 48 -11.71 -12.26 22.65
CA ASP A 48 -12.48 -13.05 21.68
C ASP A 48 -12.34 -12.51 20.23
N GLY A 49 -11.57 -11.44 20.03
CA GLY A 49 -11.38 -10.79 18.73
C GLY A 49 -12.55 -9.91 18.30
N THR A 50 -13.50 -9.62 19.20
CA THR A 50 -14.56 -8.62 19.00
C THR A 50 -14.02 -7.21 19.20
N PHE A 51 -14.62 -6.25 18.49
CA PHE A 51 -14.28 -4.84 18.59
C PHE A 51 -15.25 -4.15 19.54
N SER A 52 -14.71 -3.50 20.56
CA SER A 52 -15.46 -2.71 21.53
C SER A 52 -14.92 -1.28 21.58
N TYR A 53 -15.80 -0.30 21.80
CA TYR A 53 -15.35 1.07 22.07
C TYR A 53 -14.95 1.16 23.54
N ALA A 54 -13.77 1.70 23.83
CA ALA A 54 -13.36 1.89 25.22
C ALA A 54 -14.37 2.80 25.93
N GLU A 55 -14.95 2.34 27.03
CA GLU A 55 -15.83 3.19 27.82
C GLU A 55 -15.00 4.30 28.47
N SER A 56 -15.40 5.56 28.26
CA SER A 56 -14.78 6.70 28.92
C SER A 56 -15.08 6.64 30.43
N GLN A 57 -14.23 5.96 31.21
CA GLN A 57 -14.17 6.17 32.65
C GLN A 57 -13.59 7.57 32.91
N ASN A 58 -14.46 8.59 32.94
CA ASN A 58 -14.45 9.73 33.86
C ASN A 58 -15.44 10.84 33.42
N ASP A 59 -16.37 11.14 34.34
CA ASP A 59 -17.14 12.37 34.57
C ASP A 59 -17.80 13.10 33.39
N ALA A 60 -19.02 12.66 33.07
CA ALA A 60 -19.93 13.25 32.08
C ALA A 60 -20.46 14.67 32.42
N LYS A 61 -19.86 15.41 33.37
CA LYS A 61 -20.40 16.72 33.81
C LYS A 61 -19.51 17.95 33.63
N ASP A 62 -18.22 17.83 33.29
CA ASP A 62 -17.32 19.01 33.25
C ASP A 62 -16.59 19.29 31.91
N ASN A 63 -16.87 18.54 30.84
CA ASN A 63 -16.08 18.62 29.60
C ASN A 63 -16.91 18.75 28.31
N ALA A 64 -18.04 19.45 28.34
CA ALA A 64 -18.79 19.76 27.11
C ALA A 64 -17.98 20.65 26.14
N GLU A 65 -17.01 21.43 26.63
CA GLU A 65 -16.24 22.39 25.84
C GLU A 65 -14.92 21.84 25.24
N LYS A 66 -14.49 20.62 25.60
CA LYS A 66 -13.22 20.02 25.13
C LYS A 66 -13.41 18.76 24.27
N ARG A 67 -14.57 18.57 23.62
CA ARG A 67 -14.70 17.48 22.66
C ARG A 67 -13.80 17.77 21.45
N PRO A 68 -12.81 16.90 21.13
CA PRO A 68 -11.93 17.13 20.00
C PRO A 68 -12.74 17.21 18.71
N LYS A 69 -12.44 18.21 17.88
CA LYS A 69 -13.13 18.36 16.60
C LYS A 69 -12.80 17.16 15.71
N PRO A 70 -13.80 16.47 15.14
CA PRO A 70 -13.53 15.32 14.29
C PRO A 70 -12.85 15.74 12.99
N LEU A 71 -11.92 14.91 12.52
CA LEU A 71 -11.19 15.16 11.30
C LEU A 71 -12.10 15.08 10.07
N LYS A 72 -11.82 15.92 9.08
CA LYS A 72 -12.40 15.82 7.74
C LYS A 72 -11.71 14.71 6.95
N VAL A 73 -12.39 14.19 5.94
CA VAL A 73 -11.86 13.13 5.06
C VAL A 73 -10.54 13.55 4.39
N GLU A 74 -10.41 14.84 4.04
CA GLU A 74 -9.21 15.41 3.44
C GLU A 74 -8.03 15.45 4.41
N GLU A 75 -8.28 15.77 5.68
CA GLU A 75 -7.25 15.79 6.73
C GLU A 75 -6.76 14.37 7.02
N GLU A 76 -7.67 13.40 7.07
CA GLU A 76 -7.27 11.98 7.17
C GLU A 76 -6.46 11.53 5.96
N GLN A 77 -6.81 11.99 4.75
CA GLN A 77 -6.06 11.65 3.54
C GLN A 77 -4.62 12.17 3.61
N LEU A 78 -4.41 13.39 4.12
CA LEU A 78 -3.07 13.95 4.32
C LEU A 78 -2.26 13.14 5.35
N LEU A 79 -2.89 12.74 6.45
CA LEU A 79 -2.24 11.89 7.45
C LEU A 79 -1.86 10.53 6.86
N ARG A 80 -2.76 9.86 6.13
CA ARG A 80 -2.44 8.60 5.46
C ARG A 80 -1.26 8.75 4.51
N ALA A 81 -1.30 9.76 3.64
CA ALA A 81 -0.20 10.03 2.70
C ALA A 81 1.13 10.27 3.43
N PHE A 82 1.12 11.04 4.52
CA PHE A 82 2.32 11.28 5.33
C PHE A 82 2.91 9.98 5.90
N TYR A 83 2.08 9.10 6.44
CA TYR A 83 2.55 7.82 6.99
C TYR A 83 2.95 6.82 5.91
N GLU A 84 2.38 6.88 4.71
CA GLU A 84 2.87 6.10 3.57
C GLU A 84 4.30 6.48 3.16
N PHE A 85 4.68 7.77 3.25
CA PHE A 85 6.08 8.17 3.10
C PHE A 85 6.94 7.63 4.25
N LYS A 86 6.43 7.69 5.49
CA LYS A 86 7.17 7.18 6.66
C LYS A 86 7.41 5.68 6.59
N ILE A 87 6.53 4.89 5.97
CA ILE A 87 6.79 3.46 5.72
C ILE A 87 8.07 3.27 4.94
N GLN A 88 8.27 4.07 3.88
CA GLN A 88 9.48 3.97 3.06
C GLN A 88 10.71 4.39 3.85
N ASP A 89 10.66 5.51 4.57
CA ASP A 89 11.77 5.98 5.43
C ASP A 89 12.21 4.89 6.42
N VAL A 90 11.24 4.20 7.04
CA VAL A 90 11.52 3.12 7.98
C VAL A 90 12.09 1.90 7.27
N CYS A 91 11.47 1.46 6.18
CA CYS A 91 11.98 0.32 5.41
C CYS A 91 13.41 0.56 4.91
N ASP A 92 13.72 1.77 4.46
CA ASP A 92 15.05 2.17 4.00
C ASP A 92 16.06 2.21 5.17
N ALA A 93 15.68 2.73 6.34
CA ALA A 93 16.53 2.77 7.53
C ALA A 93 16.93 1.36 8.00
N PHE A 94 16.00 0.41 7.93
CA PHE A 94 16.23 -1.01 8.25
C PHE A 94 16.79 -1.83 7.08
N LYS A 95 17.00 -1.19 5.90
CA LYS A 95 17.47 -1.84 4.66
C LYS A 95 16.61 -3.03 4.24
N PHE A 96 15.30 -2.94 4.43
CA PHE A 96 14.39 -4.00 4.02
C PHE A 96 14.29 -4.09 2.50
N PRO A 97 14.14 -5.32 1.94
CA PRO A 97 13.84 -5.48 0.54
C PRO A 97 12.58 -4.72 0.13
N ARG A 98 12.57 -4.16 -1.09
CA ARG A 98 11.41 -3.45 -1.66
C ARG A 98 10.11 -4.25 -1.63
N LYS A 99 10.21 -5.59 -1.70
CA LYS A 99 9.06 -6.48 -1.58
C LYS A 99 8.32 -6.26 -0.25
N ILE A 100 9.04 -6.17 0.86
CA ILE A 100 8.49 -5.92 2.19
C ILE A 100 7.84 -4.54 2.26
N GLN A 101 8.53 -3.52 1.74
CA GLN A 101 8.01 -2.16 1.69
C GLN A 101 6.68 -2.08 0.93
N ALA A 102 6.59 -2.72 -0.24
CA ALA A 102 5.34 -2.75 -0.99
C ALA A 102 4.24 -3.53 -0.27
N THR A 103 4.56 -4.67 0.34
CA THR A 103 3.59 -5.45 1.12
C THR A 103 3.06 -4.63 2.31
N ALA A 104 3.95 -3.93 3.03
CA ALA A 104 3.57 -3.04 4.13
C ALA A 104 2.68 -1.87 3.68
N LEU A 105 3.02 -1.23 2.55
CA LEU A 105 2.19 -0.17 1.94
C LEU A 105 0.81 -0.69 1.56
N ILE A 106 0.73 -1.88 0.95
CA ILE A 106 -0.55 -2.49 0.58
C ILE A 106 -1.37 -2.79 1.84
N TYR A 107 -0.78 -3.36 2.88
CA TYR A 107 -1.48 -3.62 4.14
C TYR A 107 -2.00 -2.34 4.78
N PHE A 108 -1.18 -1.30 4.84
CA PHE A 108 -1.56 0.00 5.41
C PHE A 108 -2.74 0.61 4.65
N LYS A 109 -2.68 0.61 3.31
CA LYS A 109 -3.76 1.10 2.45
C LYS A 109 -5.06 0.31 2.64
N ARG A 110 -4.97 -1.03 2.64
CA ARG A 110 -6.11 -1.92 2.85
C ARG A 110 -6.76 -1.72 4.22
N PHE A 111 -5.95 -1.55 5.27
CA PHE A 111 -6.42 -1.28 6.62
C PHE A 111 -7.26 0.00 6.68
N TYR A 112 -6.74 1.10 6.14
CA TYR A 112 -7.41 2.40 6.20
C TYR A 112 -8.56 2.58 5.20
N LEU A 113 -8.82 1.61 4.32
CA LEU A 113 -10.09 1.53 3.59
C LEU A 113 -11.26 1.14 4.51
N LEU A 114 -10.98 0.46 5.63
CA LEU A 114 -11.98 -0.05 6.57
C LEU A 114 -12.06 0.79 7.85
N TRP A 115 -10.96 1.42 8.24
CA TRP A 115 -10.82 2.16 9.49
C TRP A 115 -10.50 3.63 9.26
N SER A 116 -10.96 4.47 10.18
CA SER A 116 -10.55 5.89 10.24
C SER A 116 -9.24 6.03 10.99
N VAL A 117 -8.47 7.06 10.62
CA VAL A 117 -7.26 7.51 11.35
C VAL A 117 -7.60 7.93 12.79
N MET A 118 -8.86 8.32 13.05
CA MET A 118 -9.32 8.65 14.39
C MET A 118 -9.52 7.41 15.27
N GLU A 119 -9.79 6.25 14.69
CA GLU A 119 -10.02 5.00 15.43
C GLU A 119 -8.71 4.31 15.81
N HIS A 120 -7.77 4.26 14.86
CA HIS A 120 -6.46 3.64 15.06
C HIS A 120 -5.35 4.57 14.60
N HIS A 121 -4.41 4.84 15.50
CA HIS A 121 -3.35 5.80 15.26
C HIS A 121 -2.39 5.28 14.17
N PRO A 122 -2.11 6.08 13.12
CA PRO A 122 -1.38 5.61 11.93
C PRO A 122 0.07 5.29 12.19
N LYS A 123 0.71 5.86 13.21
CA LYS A 123 2.06 5.45 13.63
C LYS A 123 2.09 3.98 14.06
N ASP A 124 1.08 3.54 14.79
CA ASP A 124 1.06 2.22 15.42
C ASP A 124 0.70 1.16 14.39
N ILE A 125 -0.30 1.46 13.56
CA ILE A 125 -0.69 0.63 12.42
C ILE A 125 0.44 0.52 11.40
N MET A 126 1.15 1.62 11.11
CA MET A 126 2.32 1.61 10.22
C MET A 126 3.37 0.60 10.67
N LEU A 127 3.79 0.67 11.94
CA LEU A 127 4.76 -0.26 12.52
C LEU A 127 4.28 -1.71 12.44
N THR A 128 3.01 -1.92 12.76
CA THR A 128 2.38 -3.24 12.74
C THR A 128 2.30 -3.80 11.32
N CYS A 129 1.98 -2.98 10.31
CA CYS A 129 1.99 -3.39 8.91
C CYS A 129 3.39 -3.77 8.42
N ILE A 130 4.43 -3.05 8.83
CA ILE A 130 5.82 -3.40 8.51
C ILE A 130 6.20 -4.73 9.16
N TYR A 131 5.89 -4.91 10.45
CA TYR A 131 6.13 -6.15 11.17
C TYR A 131 5.41 -7.36 10.54
N ALA A 132 4.13 -7.20 10.21
CA ALA A 132 3.32 -8.19 9.53
C ALA A 132 3.86 -8.54 8.13
N ALA A 133 4.30 -7.53 7.37
CA ALA A 133 4.90 -7.73 6.06
C ALA A 133 6.24 -8.50 6.15
N CYS A 134 7.07 -8.21 7.14
CA CYS A 134 8.29 -8.98 7.39
C CYS A 134 7.97 -10.46 7.61
N LYS A 135 6.99 -10.77 8.48
CA LYS A 135 6.52 -12.15 8.69
C LYS A 135 6.00 -12.81 7.42
N ALA A 136 5.13 -12.12 6.68
CA ALA A 136 4.51 -12.66 5.46
C ALA A 136 5.52 -12.93 4.33
N GLU A 137 6.60 -12.14 4.28
CA GLU A 137 7.68 -12.26 3.31
C GLU A 137 8.89 -13.07 3.83
N GLU A 138 8.70 -13.82 4.91
CA GLU A 138 9.70 -14.71 5.53
C GLU A 138 11.00 -14.00 5.97
N ASN A 139 10.94 -12.70 6.22
CA ASN A 139 12.04 -11.93 6.79
C ASN A 139 11.86 -11.74 8.30
N HIS A 140 12.83 -12.22 9.07
CA HIS A 140 12.73 -12.30 10.53
C HIS A 140 13.25 -11.01 11.17
N VAL A 141 12.35 -10.25 11.79
CA VAL A 141 12.67 -9.04 12.56
C VAL A 141 11.89 -9.09 13.86
N SER A 142 12.54 -8.80 14.99
CA SER A 142 11.85 -8.78 16.28
C SER A 142 11.03 -7.49 16.43
N ALA A 143 9.88 -7.57 17.11
CA ALA A 143 9.08 -6.38 17.41
C ALA A 143 9.85 -5.38 18.28
N GLU A 144 10.77 -5.87 19.11
CA GLU A 144 11.67 -5.04 19.91
C GLU A 144 12.63 -4.22 19.07
N GLU A 145 13.26 -4.81 18.05
CA GLU A 145 14.18 -4.10 17.16
C GLU A 145 13.44 -3.00 16.39
N LEU A 146 12.25 -3.33 15.87
CA LEU A 146 11.43 -2.37 15.14
C LEU A 146 10.94 -1.23 16.05
N GLY A 147 10.51 -1.55 17.27
CA GLY A 147 10.10 -0.58 18.28
C GLY A 147 11.24 0.35 18.73
N LYS A 148 12.43 -0.22 19.01
CA LYS A 148 13.64 0.54 19.40
C LYS A 148 14.07 1.52 18.32
N GLY A 149 14.00 1.15 17.03
CA GLY A 149 14.37 2.04 15.94
C GLY A 149 13.52 3.31 15.82
N ILE A 150 12.28 3.28 16.33
CA ILE A 150 11.29 4.37 16.14
C ILE A 150 10.86 4.99 17.49
N GLY A 151 11.43 4.53 18.60
CA GLY A 151 11.08 4.98 19.95
C GLY A 151 9.63 4.66 20.28
N GLN A 152 9.19 3.44 19.98
CA GLN A 152 7.88 2.92 20.35
C GLN A 152 8.00 1.63 21.15
N ASP A 153 7.07 1.45 22.08
CA ASP A 153 6.98 0.21 22.84
C ASP A 153 6.55 -0.94 21.91
N HIS A 154 7.28 -2.05 21.96
CA HIS A 154 7.02 -3.21 21.11
C HIS A 154 5.66 -3.84 21.42
N HIS A 155 5.13 -3.67 22.63
CA HIS A 155 3.79 -4.15 22.98
C HIS A 155 2.71 -3.51 22.11
N VAL A 156 2.88 -2.28 21.65
CA VAL A 156 1.92 -1.61 20.75
C VAL A 156 1.83 -2.34 19.40
N ILE A 157 2.96 -2.81 18.90
CA ILE A 157 3.03 -3.57 17.63
C ILE A 157 2.32 -4.91 17.80
N LEU A 158 2.59 -5.61 18.91
CA LEU A 158 2.02 -6.93 19.18
C LEU A 158 0.50 -6.87 19.45
N ASN A 159 0.04 -5.85 20.18
CA ASN A 159 -1.38 -5.69 20.50
C ASN A 159 -2.23 -5.40 19.25
N ASN A 160 -1.67 -4.68 18.28
CA ASN A 160 -2.37 -4.37 17.02
C ASN A 160 -2.21 -5.46 15.95
N GLU A 161 -1.39 -6.49 16.17
CA GLU A 161 -1.09 -7.50 15.14
C GLU A 161 -2.36 -8.23 14.67
N MET A 162 -3.15 -8.74 15.61
CA MET A 162 -4.39 -9.46 15.28
C MET A 162 -5.41 -8.55 14.60
N LEU A 163 -5.52 -7.30 15.07
CA LEU A 163 -6.38 -6.27 14.47
C LEU A 163 -6.04 -6.07 12.98
N VAL A 164 -4.76 -5.94 12.65
CA VAL A 164 -4.32 -5.77 11.26
C VAL A 164 -4.67 -7.01 10.44
N PHE A 165 -4.40 -8.23 10.92
CA PHE A 165 -4.71 -9.44 10.17
C PHE A 165 -6.21 -9.64 9.92
N GLN A 166 -7.05 -9.42 10.92
CA GLN A 166 -8.50 -9.48 10.78
C GLN A 166 -9.03 -8.43 9.80
N SER A 167 -8.49 -7.20 9.87
CA SER A 167 -8.86 -6.11 8.94
C SER A 167 -8.48 -6.42 7.50
N LEU A 168 -7.36 -7.11 7.29
CA LEU A 168 -6.95 -7.60 5.97
C LEU A 168 -7.72 -8.84 5.51
N GLY A 169 -8.66 -9.35 6.31
CA GLY A 169 -9.39 -10.58 6.02
C GLY A 169 -8.47 -11.78 5.85
N PHE A 170 -7.30 -11.76 6.51
CA PHE A 170 -6.21 -12.73 6.36
C PHE A 170 -5.69 -12.90 4.91
N ASP A 171 -5.95 -11.93 4.01
CA ASP A 171 -5.42 -11.91 2.64
C ASP A 171 -3.98 -11.35 2.61
N LEU A 172 -3.03 -12.12 3.15
CA LEU A 172 -1.64 -11.67 3.34
C LEU A 172 -0.80 -11.66 2.06
N ILE A 173 -1.18 -12.41 1.03
CA ILE A 173 -0.42 -12.43 -0.23
C ILE A 173 -0.65 -11.12 -0.99
N ALA A 174 0.39 -10.29 -1.05
CA ALA A 174 0.40 -9.03 -1.77
C ALA A 174 1.14 -9.18 -3.12
N TYR A 175 0.61 -8.50 -4.14
CA TYR A 175 1.19 -8.50 -5.47
C TYR A 175 1.63 -7.07 -5.80
N ALA A 176 2.95 -6.87 -5.91
CA ALA A 176 3.58 -5.59 -6.20
C ALA A 176 4.10 -5.55 -7.65
N PRO A 177 4.30 -4.36 -8.24
CA PRO A 177 4.71 -4.23 -9.64
C PRO A 177 6.14 -4.71 -9.91
N TYR A 178 7.01 -4.80 -8.91
CA TYR A 178 8.45 -5.07 -9.12
C TYR A 178 8.74 -6.36 -9.88
N ARG A 179 7.99 -7.44 -9.58
CA ARG A 179 8.18 -8.71 -10.28
C ARG A 179 7.74 -8.64 -11.74
N ALA A 180 6.67 -7.92 -12.04
CA ALA A 180 6.23 -7.71 -13.41
C ALA A 180 7.20 -6.79 -14.16
N LEU A 181 7.75 -5.79 -13.46
CA LEU A 181 8.78 -4.91 -14.00
C LEU A 181 10.05 -5.71 -14.38
N GLU A 182 10.51 -6.61 -13.52
CA GLU A 182 11.62 -7.53 -13.83
C GLU A 182 11.34 -8.42 -15.05
N GLY A 183 10.10 -8.92 -15.19
CA GLY A 183 9.70 -9.67 -16.39
C GLY A 183 9.81 -8.84 -17.66
N PHE A 184 9.23 -7.63 -17.67
CA PHE A 184 9.32 -6.73 -18.81
C PHE A 184 10.76 -6.33 -19.14
N ILE A 185 11.61 -6.22 -18.12
CA ILE A 185 13.04 -5.97 -18.30
C ILE A 185 13.70 -7.11 -19.06
N SER A 186 13.51 -8.34 -18.60
CA SER A 186 14.10 -9.51 -19.25
C SER A 186 13.64 -9.65 -20.70
N ASP A 187 12.35 -9.39 -20.96
CA ASP A 187 11.79 -9.41 -22.32
C ASP A 187 12.44 -8.33 -23.22
N LEU A 188 12.71 -7.13 -22.68
CA LEU A 188 13.38 -6.05 -23.41
C LEU A 188 14.86 -6.34 -23.66
N GLU A 189 15.57 -6.91 -22.70
CA GLU A 189 16.96 -7.32 -22.85
C GLU A 189 17.11 -8.40 -23.94
N GLU A 190 16.17 -9.34 -24.01
CA GLU A 190 16.12 -10.35 -25.07
C GLU A 190 15.82 -9.72 -26.44
N PHE A 191 14.84 -8.79 -26.51
CA PHE A 191 14.44 -8.15 -27.75
C PHE A 191 15.52 -7.22 -28.33
N CYS A 192 16.20 -6.46 -27.49
CA CYS A 192 17.24 -5.51 -27.92
C CYS A 192 18.51 -6.20 -28.41
N GLY A 193 18.72 -7.49 -28.09
CA GLY A 193 19.85 -8.28 -28.54
C GLY A 193 21.19 -7.65 -28.16
N ALA A 194 21.75 -8.06 -27.02
CA ALA A 194 22.99 -7.57 -26.39
C ALA A 194 24.23 -7.41 -27.31
N GLN A 195 24.21 -6.47 -28.25
CA GLN A 195 25.31 -6.20 -29.20
C GLN A 195 26.00 -4.86 -28.95
N ASP A 196 25.43 -3.99 -28.11
CA ASP A 196 25.97 -2.65 -27.83
C ASP A 196 26.00 -2.36 -26.32
N ASP A 197 27.20 -2.29 -25.75
CA ASP A 197 27.42 -2.07 -24.30
C ASP A 197 26.82 -0.74 -23.83
N ASP A 198 26.84 0.28 -24.68
CA ASP A 198 26.30 1.61 -24.37
C ASP A 198 24.76 1.59 -24.24
N GLN A 199 24.08 0.80 -25.07
CA GLN A 199 22.62 0.62 -24.96
C GLN A 199 22.25 -0.16 -23.69
N LEU A 200 23.04 -1.16 -23.30
CA LEU A 200 22.83 -1.89 -22.05
C LEU A 200 22.98 -0.99 -20.82
N VAL A 201 23.92 -0.04 -20.84
CA VAL A 201 24.07 0.95 -19.75
C VAL A 201 22.88 1.91 -19.72
N ALA A 202 22.45 2.42 -20.87
CA ALA A 202 21.28 3.29 -20.96
C ALA A 202 19.99 2.59 -20.50
N LEU A 203 19.80 1.33 -20.91
CA LEU A 203 18.71 0.48 -20.44
C LEU A 203 18.73 0.39 -18.92
N LYS A 204 19.83 -0.09 -18.32
CA LYS A 204 19.98 -0.21 -16.86
C LYS A 204 19.64 1.10 -16.11
N GLY A 205 20.07 2.25 -16.63
CA GLY A 205 19.71 3.57 -16.07
C GLY A 205 18.20 3.86 -16.13
N ALA A 206 17.54 3.54 -17.24
CA ALA A 206 16.09 3.64 -17.35
C ALA A 206 15.37 2.63 -16.43
N LEU A 207 15.95 1.46 -16.17
CA LEU A 207 15.36 0.46 -15.27
C LEU A 207 15.38 0.91 -13.81
N ASP A 208 16.50 1.49 -13.36
CA ASP A 208 16.58 2.07 -12.03
C ASP A 208 15.61 3.24 -11.88
N THR A 209 15.41 4.02 -12.94
CA THR A 209 14.37 5.06 -13.01
C THR A 209 12.97 4.45 -12.94
N ALA A 210 12.70 3.35 -13.64
CA ALA A 210 11.40 2.66 -13.61
C ALA A 210 11.10 2.10 -12.22
N ARG A 211 12.10 1.60 -11.51
CA ARG A 211 11.96 1.17 -10.11
C ARG A 211 11.60 2.33 -9.20
N ILE A 212 12.25 3.48 -9.35
CA ILE A 212 11.91 4.69 -8.61
C ILE A 212 10.47 5.12 -8.92
N GLU A 213 10.06 5.13 -10.19
CA GLU A 213 8.67 5.45 -10.58
C GLU A 213 7.67 4.44 -10.00
N ALA A 214 8.01 3.16 -9.95
CA ALA A 214 7.19 2.15 -9.29
C ALA A 214 7.03 2.46 -7.78
N ASP A 215 8.09 2.88 -7.10
CA ASP A 215 8.02 3.32 -5.70
C ASP A 215 7.09 4.54 -5.54
N LYS A 216 7.08 5.48 -6.51
CA LYS A 216 6.14 6.61 -6.52
C LYS A 216 4.70 6.15 -6.72
N ILE A 217 4.47 5.20 -7.64
CA ILE A 217 3.15 4.64 -7.93
C ILE A 217 2.62 3.90 -6.69
N MET A 218 3.46 3.15 -5.98
CA MET A 218 3.08 2.43 -4.75
C MET A 218 2.60 3.35 -3.62
N ARG A 219 2.99 4.63 -3.62
CA ARG A 219 2.46 5.64 -2.69
C ARG A 219 1.12 6.22 -3.13
N SER A 220 0.74 6.09 -4.39
CA SER A 220 -0.57 6.54 -4.85
C SER A 220 -1.67 5.53 -4.51
N ASP A 221 -2.92 5.81 -4.89
CA ASP A 221 -4.01 4.83 -4.84
C ASP A 221 -3.88 3.72 -5.91
N GLY A 222 -2.85 3.79 -6.78
CA GLY A 222 -2.59 2.84 -7.86
C GLY A 222 -2.70 1.36 -7.47
N PRO A 223 -2.07 0.91 -6.36
CA PRO A 223 -2.14 -0.50 -5.91
C PRO A 223 -3.55 -1.01 -5.59
N LEU A 224 -4.50 -0.11 -5.33
CA LEU A 224 -5.90 -0.45 -5.07
C LEU A 224 -6.79 -0.34 -6.33
N LEU A 225 -6.26 0.20 -7.43
CA LEU A 225 -7.01 0.51 -8.64
C LEU A 225 -6.65 -0.40 -9.81
N PHE A 226 -5.37 -0.79 -9.92
CA PHE A 226 -4.87 -1.47 -11.11
C PHE A 226 -4.06 -2.74 -10.77
N PRO A 227 -4.09 -3.76 -11.66
CA PRO A 227 -3.22 -4.92 -11.57
C PRO A 227 -1.72 -4.56 -11.55
N PRO A 228 -0.87 -5.37 -10.89
CA PRO A 228 0.57 -5.11 -10.78
C PRO A 228 1.27 -5.00 -12.14
N GLY A 229 0.83 -5.75 -13.16
CA GLY A 229 1.37 -5.65 -14.52
C GLY A 229 1.10 -4.28 -15.18
N GLN A 230 -0.08 -3.70 -14.96
CA GLN A 230 -0.39 -2.36 -15.48
C GLN A 230 0.41 -1.28 -14.74
N LEU A 231 0.59 -1.43 -13.42
CA LEU A 231 1.42 -0.53 -12.62
C LEU A 231 2.89 -0.59 -13.04
N ALA A 232 3.41 -1.78 -13.31
CA ALA A 232 4.77 -1.96 -13.82
C ALA A 232 4.96 -1.33 -15.22
N LEU A 233 4.00 -1.53 -16.12
CA LEU A 233 4.04 -0.93 -17.45
C LEU A 233 3.96 0.61 -17.38
N ALA A 234 3.12 1.15 -16.49
CA ALA A 234 3.04 2.59 -16.27
C ALA A 234 4.36 3.17 -15.72
N ALA A 235 5.03 2.44 -14.83
CA ALA A 235 6.36 2.82 -14.32
C ALA A 235 7.41 2.83 -15.43
N LEU A 236 7.42 1.78 -16.26
CA LEU A 236 8.32 1.66 -17.41
C LEU A 236 8.09 2.80 -18.42
N HIS A 237 6.82 3.08 -18.75
CA HIS A 237 6.47 4.16 -19.68
C HIS A 237 6.94 5.53 -19.15
N ARG A 238 6.78 5.80 -17.84
CA ARG A 238 7.26 7.04 -17.22
C ARG A 238 8.78 7.15 -17.24
N ALA A 239 9.50 6.06 -16.96
CA ALA A 239 10.94 6.05 -17.05
C ALA A 239 11.42 6.25 -18.48
N ASN A 240 10.75 5.62 -19.45
CA ASN A 240 11.08 5.78 -20.84
C ASN A 240 10.85 7.21 -21.35
N ALA A 241 9.78 7.88 -20.91
CA ALA A 241 9.57 9.29 -21.25
C ALA A 241 10.68 10.22 -20.73
N ALA A 242 11.39 9.83 -19.66
CA ALA A 242 12.51 10.59 -19.11
C ALA A 242 13.84 10.36 -19.86
N HIS A 243 14.05 9.16 -20.41
CA HIS A 243 15.30 8.77 -21.09
C HIS A 243 15.20 8.73 -22.61
N GLY A 244 14.00 8.73 -23.19
CA GLY A 244 13.76 8.74 -24.63
C GLY A 244 14.25 7.49 -25.37
N ILE A 245 14.37 6.34 -24.68
CA ILE A 245 15.03 5.13 -25.22
C ILE A 245 14.13 4.39 -26.22
N PHE A 246 12.80 4.43 -26.04
CA PHE A 246 11.84 3.70 -26.84
C PHE A 246 10.72 4.61 -27.38
N ASP A 247 10.47 4.57 -28.69
CA ASP A 247 9.24 5.11 -29.27
C ASP A 247 8.10 4.09 -29.10
N PHE A 248 7.35 4.19 -28.01
CA PHE A 248 6.13 3.37 -27.81
C PHE A 248 5.02 3.68 -28.83
N GLU A 249 5.12 4.76 -29.61
CA GLU A 249 4.16 5.04 -30.70
C GLU A 249 4.14 3.94 -31.78
N ARG A 250 5.25 3.19 -31.96
CA ARG A 250 5.30 2.05 -32.89
C ARG A 250 4.60 0.78 -32.40
N SER A 251 4.32 0.63 -31.10
CA SER A 251 3.61 -0.55 -30.60
C SER A 251 2.09 -0.40 -30.67
N GLN A 252 1.56 0.83 -30.74
CA GLN A 252 0.14 1.05 -31.09
C GLN A 252 -0.14 0.75 -32.57
N SER A 253 0.80 1.06 -33.48
CA SER A 253 0.62 0.73 -34.90
C SER A 253 0.69 -0.77 -35.19
N LEU A 254 1.42 -1.56 -34.39
CA LEU A 254 1.38 -3.03 -34.46
C LEU A 254 0.05 -3.64 -33.98
N SER A 255 -0.64 -3.00 -33.02
CA SER A 255 -1.98 -3.45 -32.59
C SER A 255 -3.08 -3.24 -33.66
N HIS A 256 -2.81 -2.38 -34.65
CA HIS A 256 -3.66 -2.19 -35.82
C HIS A 256 -3.33 -3.14 -36.98
N LEU A 257 -2.12 -3.73 -37.02
CA LEU A 257 -1.71 -4.68 -38.06
C LEU A 257 -2.08 -6.14 -37.75
N ASP A 258 -2.26 -6.51 -36.47
CA ASP A 258 -2.65 -7.88 -36.10
C ASP A 258 -4.17 -8.13 -36.05
N ARG A 259 -5.01 -7.08 -36.13
CA ARG A 259 -6.48 -7.24 -36.19
C ARG A 259 -6.98 -7.65 -37.59
N SER A 260 -6.14 -7.59 -38.62
CA SER A 260 -6.53 -7.96 -40.00
C SER A 260 -6.15 -9.37 -40.42
N THR A 261 -5.46 -10.15 -39.57
CA THR A 261 -4.96 -11.48 -39.97
C THR A 261 -5.57 -12.64 -39.17
N ILE A 262 -6.42 -12.34 -38.19
CA ILE A 262 -7.23 -13.35 -37.48
C ILE A 262 -8.69 -12.92 -37.54
N ILE A 263 -9.30 -13.15 -38.71
CA ILE A 263 -10.69 -13.53 -38.98
C ILE A 263 -10.84 -13.39 -40.50
N ARG A 264 -11.42 -14.43 -41.11
CA ARG A 264 -11.84 -14.54 -42.52
C ARG A 264 -12.24 -13.24 -43.20
#